data_AF-A0AA96RG14-F1
#
_entry.id   AF-A0AA96RG14-F1
#
_cell.length_a   1.000
_cell.length_b   1.000
_cell.length_c   1.000
_cell.angle_alpha   90.00
_cell.angle_beta   90.00
_cell.angle_gamma   90.00
#
_symmetry.space_group_name_H-M   'P 1'
#
loop_
_entity.id
_entity.type
_entity.pdbx_description
1 polymer ?
#
loop_
_entity_poly.entity_id
_entity_poly.type
_entity_poly.pdbx_seq_one_letter_code
_entity_poly.pdbx_strand_id
1 'polypeptide(L)'
;MSSLRIHSLYLPAAASLAFFVLLLRFPAEGMEAAVRGVAIWWDVLFPALFPFFLLSEMLLGFGIVHFFGTLLDPLMRPVFRIPGIGGFVMAMGFASGYPVGARLTAQLWEQKLISREEGERLVAFTTSSDPIFLIGAVSVGFFSDGRIALLLAASHYGAAMLLGFLMRFHGRGTPATPRPSDKGGGSLLRRSFDAMHQARIRDGRSIGTLLQQGIATSLSLIFVVGALVVFFSVLMETMRSSHLLDLFYGSVNTLLQGAGFPRALSEAVVNGFFEVTLGAKAAGQAGPAVPLVYKAAVAAFVLSWGGLSVHAQIVSLLHRTNLRYAPFLAARLLHAVMAACLAVLLWPLMSGLLGTSAVMAWTGTLPPAEVLVKEAVFPLSLTFSGFLAVLLAVGLVLHWFSKRRYNGLEK
;
A
#
# COMPACT_ATOMS: atom_id res chain seq x y z
N MET A 1 -3.13 -12.55 -36.18
CA MET A 1 -3.07 -11.88 -34.86
C MET A 1 -4.10 -10.73 -34.69
N SER A 2 -5.13 -10.60 -35.54
CA SER A 2 -6.12 -9.52 -35.50
C SER A 2 -7.44 -9.88 -34.78
N SER A 3 -7.92 -11.12 -34.85
CA SER A 3 -9.21 -11.53 -34.24
C SER A 3 -9.18 -11.52 -32.70
N LEU A 4 -8.06 -11.91 -32.08
CA LEU A 4 -7.90 -11.92 -30.62
C LEU A 4 -7.93 -10.52 -29.99
N ARG A 5 -7.46 -9.47 -30.69
CA ARG A 5 -7.53 -8.08 -30.21
C ARG A 5 -8.95 -7.52 -30.25
N ILE A 6 -9.73 -7.89 -31.27
CA ILE A 6 -11.13 -7.45 -31.41
C ILE A 6 -11.99 -8.05 -30.29
N HIS A 7 -11.78 -9.34 -29.94
CA HIS A 7 -12.48 -9.96 -28.82
C HIS A 7 -12.13 -9.36 -27.46
N SER A 8 -10.89 -8.87 -27.27
CA SER A 8 -10.48 -8.19 -26.03
C SER A 8 -11.16 -6.83 -25.80
N LEU A 9 -11.77 -6.23 -26.83
CA LEU A 9 -12.46 -4.93 -26.72
C LEU A 9 -13.95 -5.06 -26.39
N TYR A 10 -14.59 -6.17 -26.74
CA TYR A 10 -16.03 -6.36 -26.50
C TYR A 10 -16.37 -6.44 -25.01
N LEU A 11 -15.53 -7.10 -24.21
CA LEU A 11 -15.80 -7.26 -22.79
C LEU A 11 -15.74 -5.92 -22.02
N PRO A 12 -14.69 -5.08 -22.17
CA PRO A 12 -14.70 -3.73 -21.60
C PRO A 12 -15.84 -2.85 -22.13
N ALA A 13 -16.16 -2.94 -23.43
CA ALA A 13 -17.26 -2.17 -24.00
C ALA A 13 -18.62 -2.57 -23.43
N ALA A 14 -18.88 -3.88 -23.28
CA ALA A 14 -20.09 -4.41 -22.67
C ALA A 14 -20.19 -4.04 -21.19
N ALA A 15 -19.08 -4.11 -20.44
CA ALA A 15 -19.03 -3.69 -19.04
C ALA A 15 -19.33 -2.19 -18.88
N SER A 16 -18.75 -1.34 -19.73
CA SER A 16 -19.01 0.10 -19.75
C SER A 16 -20.47 0.41 -20.10
N LEU A 17 -21.04 -0.30 -21.08
CA LEU A 17 -22.45 -0.14 -21.44
C LEU A 17 -23.38 -0.60 -20.31
N ALA A 18 -23.09 -1.73 -19.66
CA ALA A 18 -23.85 -2.21 -18.52
C ALA A 18 -23.82 -1.21 -17.36
N PHE A 19 -22.64 -0.66 -17.05
CA PHE A 19 -22.50 0.39 -16.04
C PHE A 19 -23.26 1.67 -16.42
N PHE A 20 -23.23 2.07 -17.68
CA PHE A 20 -24.02 3.20 -18.18
C PHE A 20 -25.53 2.98 -18.01
N VAL A 21 -26.02 1.78 -18.33
CA VAL A 21 -27.44 1.41 -18.09
C VAL A 21 -27.80 1.47 -16.61
N LEU A 22 -26.92 0.99 -15.72
CA LEU A 22 -27.11 1.08 -14.27
C LEU A 22 -27.20 2.53 -13.79
N LEU A 23 -26.36 3.43 -14.31
CA LEU A 23 -26.41 4.86 -13.99
C LEU A 23 -27.73 5.51 -14.43
N LEU A 24 -28.23 5.14 -15.62
CA LEU A 24 -29.52 5.64 -16.09
C LEU A 24 -30.70 5.10 -15.27
N ARG A 25 -30.56 3.89 -14.70
CA ARG A 25 -31.60 3.26 -13.88
C ARG A 25 -31.65 3.79 -12.45
N PHE A 26 -30.49 4.12 -11.87
CA PHE A 26 -30.33 4.59 -10.48
C PHE A 26 -29.59 5.94 -10.41
N PRO A 27 -30.13 7.01 -11.03
CA PRO A 27 -29.41 8.28 -11.15
C PRO A 27 -29.31 9.01 -9.81
N ALA A 28 -30.29 8.89 -8.92
CA ALA A 28 -30.30 9.55 -7.62
C ALA A 28 -29.27 8.94 -6.68
N GLU A 29 -29.26 7.61 -6.57
CA GLU A 29 -28.31 6.84 -5.78
C GLU A 29 -26.89 7.02 -6.31
N GLY A 30 -26.72 6.97 -7.64
CA GLY A 30 -25.45 7.25 -8.30
C GLY A 30 -24.93 8.66 -8.00
N MET A 31 -25.79 9.68 -8.05
CA MET A 31 -25.40 11.06 -7.70
C MET A 31 -25.02 11.19 -6.23
N GLU A 32 -25.81 10.62 -5.31
CA GLU A 32 -25.50 10.67 -3.88
C GLU A 32 -24.16 9.98 -3.57
N ALA A 33 -23.92 8.82 -4.20
CA ALA A 33 -22.64 8.12 -4.10
C ALA A 33 -21.47 8.93 -4.69
N ALA A 34 -21.68 9.65 -5.78
CA ALA A 34 -20.67 10.53 -6.36
C ALA A 34 -20.31 11.67 -5.40
N VAL A 35 -21.31 12.34 -4.81
CA VAL A 35 -21.11 13.40 -3.81
C VAL A 35 -20.35 12.87 -2.59
N ARG A 36 -20.75 11.71 -2.07
CA ARG A 36 -20.01 11.04 -0.96
C ARG A 36 -18.57 10.72 -1.36
N GLY A 37 -18.35 10.22 -2.57
CA GLY A 37 -17.02 9.92 -3.10
C GLY A 37 -16.14 11.17 -3.24
N VAL A 38 -16.70 12.29 -3.70
CA VAL A 38 -15.99 13.58 -3.78
C VAL A 38 -15.65 14.10 -2.39
N ALA A 39 -16.57 14.02 -1.43
CA ALA A 39 -16.31 14.40 -0.04
C ALA A 39 -15.17 13.57 0.57
N ILE A 40 -15.18 12.24 0.40
CA ILE A 40 -14.07 11.37 0.84
C ILE A 40 -12.75 11.80 0.19
N TRP A 41 -12.76 12.07 -1.11
CA TRP A 41 -11.56 12.52 -1.81
C TRP A 41 -11.04 13.86 -1.30
N TRP A 42 -11.92 14.86 -1.15
CA TRP A 42 -11.52 16.24 -0.81
C TRP A 42 -11.23 16.43 0.68
N ASP A 43 -12.05 15.86 1.56
CA ASP A 43 -11.94 16.09 3.01
C ASP A 43 -10.91 15.18 3.67
N VAL A 44 -10.69 13.99 3.11
CA VAL A 44 -9.81 12.97 3.70
C VAL A 44 -8.58 12.72 2.85
N LEU A 45 -8.74 12.31 1.60
CA LEU A 45 -7.59 11.84 0.80
C LEU A 45 -6.69 12.98 0.32
N PHE A 46 -7.24 14.13 -0.07
CA PHE A 46 -6.45 15.24 -0.58
C PHE A 46 -5.48 15.80 0.47
N PRO A 47 -5.94 16.18 1.68
CA PRO A 47 -5.05 16.70 2.73
C PRO A 47 -4.08 15.64 3.24
N ALA A 48 -4.50 14.37 3.27
CA ALA A 48 -3.67 13.27 3.74
C ALA A 48 -2.57 12.89 2.76
N LEU A 49 -2.82 12.84 1.45
CA LEU A 49 -1.87 12.29 0.46
C LEU A 49 -1.04 13.36 -0.26
N PHE A 50 -1.58 14.56 -0.50
CA PHE A 50 -0.88 15.59 -1.28
C PHE A 50 0.48 15.98 -0.69
N PRO A 51 0.62 16.24 0.63
CA PRO A 51 1.92 16.57 1.20
C PRO A 51 2.95 15.45 0.99
N PHE A 52 2.57 14.18 1.11
CA PHE A 52 3.50 13.06 0.89
C PHE A 52 3.89 12.91 -0.56
N PHE A 53 2.96 13.07 -1.50
CA PHE A 53 3.29 13.07 -2.92
C PHE A 53 4.30 14.19 -3.23
N LEU A 54 4.03 15.41 -2.78
CA LEU A 54 4.92 16.54 -3.03
C LEU A 54 6.30 16.33 -2.39
N LEU A 55 6.35 15.92 -1.12
CA LEU A 55 7.60 15.63 -0.43
C LEU A 55 8.36 14.51 -1.13
N SER A 56 7.70 13.43 -1.57
CA SER A 56 8.37 12.33 -2.26
C SER A 56 9.05 12.77 -3.56
N GLU A 57 8.41 13.66 -4.34
CA GLU A 57 8.99 14.26 -5.55
C GLU A 57 10.20 15.15 -5.20
N MET A 58 10.11 15.93 -4.13
CA MET A 58 11.21 16.78 -3.67
C MET A 58 12.40 15.95 -3.16
N LEU A 59 12.14 14.93 -2.33
CA LEU A 59 13.18 14.03 -1.80
C LEU A 59 13.92 13.29 -2.93
N LEU A 60 13.19 12.89 -3.98
CA LEU A 60 13.77 12.30 -5.17
C LEU A 60 14.65 13.30 -5.94
N GLY A 61 14.16 14.51 -6.20
CA GLY A 61 14.94 15.58 -6.84
C GLY A 61 16.17 16.04 -6.04
N PHE A 62 16.14 15.92 -4.71
CA PHE A 62 17.28 16.19 -3.84
C PHE A 62 18.31 15.05 -3.79
N GLY A 63 18.02 13.91 -4.38
CA GLY A 63 18.91 12.74 -4.36
C GLY A 63 18.90 11.96 -3.04
N ILE A 64 17.97 12.26 -2.11
CA ILE A 64 17.87 11.60 -0.80
C ILE A 64 17.60 10.09 -0.94
N VAL A 65 16.93 9.70 -2.02
CA VAL A 65 16.68 8.30 -2.36
C VAL A 65 18.01 7.54 -2.57
N HIS A 66 19.06 8.20 -3.09
CA HIS A 66 20.39 7.60 -3.24
C HIS A 66 21.16 7.52 -1.91
N PHE A 67 20.92 8.44 -0.98
CA PHE A 67 21.45 8.36 0.39
C PHE A 67 20.96 7.08 1.08
N PHE A 68 19.63 6.92 1.15
CA PHE A 68 19.01 5.73 1.71
C PHE A 68 19.33 4.50 0.87
N GLY A 69 19.49 4.68 -0.44
CA GLY A 69 19.87 3.62 -1.35
C GLY A 69 21.20 2.99 -1.01
N THR A 70 22.19 3.79 -0.63
CA THR A 70 23.50 3.29 -0.22
C THR A 70 23.44 2.68 1.18
N LEU A 71 22.66 3.28 2.08
CA LEU A 71 22.57 2.90 3.48
C LEU A 71 21.79 1.59 3.70
N LEU A 72 20.75 1.36 2.91
CA LEU A 72 19.88 0.18 3.00
C LEU A 72 20.28 -0.95 2.04
N ASP A 73 21.29 -0.76 1.18
CA ASP A 73 21.80 -1.81 0.29
C ASP A 73 22.21 -3.10 1.02
N PRO A 74 22.89 -3.05 2.19
CA PRO A 74 23.23 -4.23 2.98
C PRO A 74 22.03 -5.03 3.50
N LEU A 75 20.84 -4.42 3.55
CA LEU A 75 19.59 -5.08 3.93
C LEU A 75 18.82 -5.55 2.70
N MET A 76 18.56 -4.64 1.76
CA MET A 76 17.64 -4.87 0.63
C MET A 76 18.15 -5.95 -0.33
N ARG A 77 19.45 -5.97 -0.63
CA ARG A 77 20.01 -6.94 -1.56
C ARG A 77 19.98 -8.37 -1.03
N PRO A 78 20.48 -8.68 0.18
CA PRO A 78 20.44 -10.05 0.68
C PRO A 78 19.04 -10.51 1.03
N VAL A 79 18.18 -9.66 1.60
CA VAL A 79 16.83 -10.08 2.03
C VAL A 79 15.86 -10.15 0.87
N PHE A 80 15.78 -9.10 0.04
CA PHE A 80 14.74 -8.96 -0.98
C PHE A 80 15.25 -9.12 -2.43
N ARG A 81 16.58 -9.18 -2.66
CA ARG A 81 17.19 -9.10 -4.00
C ARG A 81 16.71 -7.87 -4.78
N ILE A 82 16.68 -6.74 -4.09
CA ILE A 82 16.37 -5.41 -4.65
C ILE A 82 17.54 -4.49 -4.28
N PRO A 83 17.94 -3.55 -5.14
CA PRO A 83 18.97 -2.57 -4.80
C PRO A 83 18.54 -1.74 -3.60
N GLY A 84 19.50 -1.22 -2.84
CA GLY A 84 19.18 -0.48 -1.63
C GLY A 84 18.25 0.72 -1.83
N ILE A 85 18.21 1.31 -3.04
CA ILE A 85 17.29 2.40 -3.40
C ILE A 85 15.81 2.00 -3.24
N GLY A 86 15.50 0.71 -3.41
CA GLY A 86 14.17 0.16 -3.10
C GLY A 86 13.83 0.20 -1.62
N GLY A 87 14.82 0.31 -0.72
CA GLY A 87 14.59 0.49 0.71
C GLY A 87 13.93 1.83 1.04
N PHE A 88 14.24 2.90 0.30
CA PHE A 88 13.53 4.17 0.40
C PHE A 88 12.07 4.01 -0.04
N VAL A 89 11.83 3.31 -1.16
CA VAL A 89 10.47 3.05 -1.66
C VAL A 89 9.67 2.21 -0.66
N MET A 90 10.31 1.23 -0.01
CA MET A 90 9.68 0.45 1.06
C MET A 90 9.28 1.34 2.25
N ALA A 91 10.16 2.22 2.71
CA ALA A 91 9.86 3.14 3.81
C ALA A 91 8.70 4.09 3.46
N MET A 92 8.75 4.71 2.27
CA MET A 92 7.70 5.61 1.81
C MET A 92 6.39 4.89 1.52
N GLY A 93 6.42 3.69 0.95
CA GLY A 93 5.23 2.88 0.69
C GLY A 93 4.52 2.47 1.97
N PHE A 94 5.28 2.10 3.01
CA PHE A 94 4.69 1.74 4.30
C PHE A 94 4.18 2.93 5.10
N ALA A 95 4.78 4.10 4.96
CA ALA A 95 4.29 5.30 5.64
C ALA A 95 3.11 5.96 4.92
N SER A 96 3.13 6.00 3.59
CA SER A 96 2.15 6.77 2.82
C SER A 96 1.10 5.91 2.13
N GLY A 97 1.27 4.58 2.12
CA GLY A 97 0.32 3.64 1.57
C GLY A 97 0.25 3.62 0.03
N TYR A 98 -0.81 3.01 -0.48
CA TYR A 98 -1.12 3.05 -1.92
C TYR A 98 -1.61 4.44 -2.35
N PRO A 99 -1.25 4.92 -3.57
CA PRO A 99 -0.44 4.24 -4.59
C PRO A 99 1.06 4.66 -4.59
N VAL A 100 1.57 5.24 -3.49
CA VAL A 100 2.91 5.87 -3.43
C VAL A 100 4.04 4.90 -3.77
N GLY A 101 4.04 3.70 -3.18
CA GLY A 101 5.08 2.69 -3.44
C GLY A 101 5.17 2.29 -4.92
N ALA A 102 4.03 2.14 -5.59
CA ALA A 102 3.99 1.84 -7.02
C ALA A 102 4.47 3.00 -7.89
N ARG A 103 4.10 4.24 -7.52
CA ARG A 103 4.57 5.45 -8.22
C ARG A 103 6.08 5.59 -8.16
N LEU A 104 6.65 5.49 -6.97
CA LEU A 104 8.11 5.58 -6.78
C LEU A 104 8.83 4.43 -7.49
N THR A 105 8.27 3.21 -7.44
CA THR A 105 8.81 2.07 -8.19
C THR A 105 8.81 2.34 -9.70
N ALA A 106 7.73 2.88 -10.25
CA ALA A 106 7.64 3.24 -11.66
C ALA A 106 8.68 4.30 -12.05
N GLN A 107 8.89 5.32 -11.21
CA GLN A 107 9.92 6.34 -11.43
C GLN A 107 11.33 5.79 -11.40
N LEU A 108 11.66 4.91 -10.44
CA LEU A 108 12.97 4.26 -10.40
C LEU A 108 13.21 3.42 -11.66
N TRP A 109 12.16 2.77 -12.18
CA TRP A 109 12.25 2.02 -13.42
C TRP A 109 12.44 2.94 -14.64
N GLU A 110 11.67 4.03 -14.74
CA GLU A 110 11.81 5.05 -15.80
C GLU A 110 13.23 5.64 -15.83
N GLN A 111 13.84 5.84 -14.66
CA GLN A 111 15.22 6.33 -14.49
C GLN A 111 16.29 5.24 -14.67
N LYS A 112 15.89 4.00 -15.00
CA LYS A 112 16.78 2.83 -15.16
C LYS A 112 17.62 2.51 -13.90
N LEU A 113 17.12 2.87 -12.73
CA LEU A 113 17.76 2.60 -11.44
C LEU A 113 17.43 1.19 -10.91
N ILE A 114 16.37 0.58 -11.43
CA ILE A 114 15.99 -0.81 -11.15
C ILE A 114 15.65 -1.53 -12.45
N SER A 115 15.89 -2.83 -12.48
CA SER A 115 15.39 -3.71 -13.55
C SER A 115 13.87 -3.90 -13.46
N ARG A 116 13.28 -4.50 -14.51
CA ARG A 116 11.87 -4.88 -14.51
C ARG A 116 11.54 -5.82 -13.35
N GLU A 117 12.31 -6.88 -13.17
CA GLU A 117 12.04 -7.89 -12.14
C GLU A 117 12.23 -7.32 -10.73
N GLU A 118 13.24 -6.44 -10.52
CA GLU A 118 13.39 -5.73 -9.25
C GLU A 118 12.21 -4.81 -8.97
N GLY A 119 11.68 -4.11 -9.99
CA GLY A 119 10.47 -3.31 -9.87
C GLY A 119 9.22 -4.14 -9.57
N GLU A 120 9.06 -5.29 -10.21
CA GLU A 120 7.94 -6.21 -9.96
C GLU A 120 7.98 -6.77 -8.53
N ARG A 121 9.17 -7.09 -8.01
CA ARG A 121 9.34 -7.45 -6.59
C ARG A 121 9.00 -6.28 -5.68
N LEU A 122 9.49 -5.09 -5.99
CA LEU A 122 9.34 -3.91 -5.15
C LEU A 122 7.88 -3.48 -5.01
N VAL A 123 7.15 -3.32 -6.12
CA VAL A 123 5.74 -2.90 -6.09
C VAL A 123 4.84 -3.91 -5.37
N ALA A 124 5.18 -5.20 -5.45
CA ALA A 124 4.38 -6.27 -4.87
C ALA A 124 4.21 -6.14 -3.34
N PHE A 125 5.27 -5.84 -2.61
CA PHE A 125 5.21 -5.77 -1.15
C PHE A 125 5.24 -4.35 -0.58
N THR A 126 5.56 -3.33 -1.38
CA THR A 126 5.54 -1.92 -0.93
C THR A 126 4.20 -1.23 -1.17
N THR A 127 3.25 -1.91 -1.82
CA THR A 127 1.86 -1.47 -1.90
C THR A 127 1.13 -1.96 -0.65
N SER A 128 0.80 -1.07 0.27
CA SER A 128 0.13 -1.39 1.54
C SER A 128 -0.83 -0.26 1.93
N SER A 129 -1.70 -0.48 2.92
CA SER A 129 -2.45 0.61 3.54
C SER A 129 -1.50 1.46 4.38
N ASP A 130 -1.79 2.76 4.50
CA ASP A 130 -1.03 3.64 5.36
C ASP A 130 -1.45 3.48 6.85
N PRO A 131 -0.55 3.79 7.80
CA PRO A 131 -0.82 3.64 9.22
C PRO A 131 -1.94 4.55 9.72
N ILE A 132 -2.16 5.73 9.11
CA ILE A 132 -3.24 6.65 9.52
C ILE A 132 -4.58 6.00 9.26
N PHE A 133 -4.78 5.45 8.06
CA PHE A 133 -5.99 4.75 7.71
C PHE A 133 -6.21 3.50 8.58
N LEU A 134 -5.16 2.69 8.77
CA LEU A 134 -5.26 1.45 9.55
C LEU A 134 -5.55 1.71 11.05
N ILE A 135 -4.85 2.65 11.67
CA ILE A 135 -4.98 2.94 13.11
C ILE A 135 -6.19 3.83 13.36
N GLY A 136 -6.29 4.96 12.65
CA GLY A 136 -7.33 5.96 12.87
C GLY A 136 -8.69 5.52 12.34
N ALA A 137 -8.81 5.34 11.02
CA ALA A 137 -10.11 5.05 10.41
C ALA A 137 -10.60 3.64 10.74
N VAL A 138 -9.77 2.61 10.56
CA VAL A 138 -10.19 1.23 10.74
C VAL A 138 -10.29 0.85 12.22
N SER A 139 -9.21 1.01 12.99
CA SER A 139 -9.19 0.51 14.37
C SER A 139 -10.04 1.36 15.31
N VAL A 140 -9.80 2.67 15.35
CA VAL A 140 -10.57 3.58 16.22
C VAL A 140 -11.94 3.90 15.64
N GLY A 141 -12.03 4.22 14.34
CA GLY A 141 -13.29 4.61 13.71
C GLY A 141 -14.26 3.46 13.52
N PHE A 142 -13.88 2.42 12.77
CA PHE A 142 -14.82 1.37 12.34
C PHE A 142 -15.01 0.26 13.36
N PHE A 143 -13.96 -0.11 14.08
CA PHE A 143 -14.03 -1.13 15.12
C PHE A 143 -14.32 -0.56 16.52
N SER A 144 -14.21 0.76 16.69
CA SER A 144 -14.34 1.42 18.00
C SER A 144 -13.44 0.80 19.08
N ASP A 145 -12.31 0.24 18.67
CA ASP A 145 -11.35 -0.42 19.55
C ASP A 145 -9.92 -0.19 19.03
N GLY A 146 -9.26 0.85 19.54
CA GLY A 146 -7.88 1.18 19.17
C GLY A 146 -6.87 0.07 19.49
N ARG A 147 -7.21 -0.90 20.36
CA ARG A 147 -6.30 -1.96 20.75
C ARG A 147 -6.03 -2.94 19.59
N ILE A 148 -6.99 -3.12 18.67
CA ILE A 148 -6.78 -3.98 17.49
C ILE A 148 -5.76 -3.42 16.51
N ALA A 149 -5.41 -2.14 16.62
CA ALA A 149 -4.48 -1.47 15.71
C ALA A 149 -3.14 -2.19 15.64
N LEU A 150 -2.62 -2.67 16.78
CA LEU A 150 -1.36 -3.40 16.81
C LEU A 150 -1.49 -4.76 16.11
N LEU A 151 -2.62 -5.46 16.26
CA LEU A 151 -2.87 -6.72 15.58
C LEU A 151 -2.96 -6.53 14.06
N LEU A 152 -3.75 -5.56 13.62
CA LEU A 152 -3.90 -5.25 12.21
C LEU A 152 -2.55 -4.81 11.61
N ALA A 153 -1.81 -3.92 12.28
CA ALA A 153 -0.49 -3.48 11.81
C ALA A 153 0.52 -4.64 11.73
N ALA A 154 0.60 -5.47 12.77
CA ALA A 154 1.51 -6.62 12.79
C ALA A 154 1.17 -7.63 11.69
N SER A 155 -0.12 -7.93 11.50
CA SER A 155 -0.57 -8.84 10.45
C SER A 155 -0.36 -8.28 9.04
N HIS A 156 -0.68 -7.00 8.81
CA HIS A 156 -0.66 -6.35 7.51
C HIS A 156 0.77 -6.09 7.05
N TYR A 157 1.55 -5.33 7.82
CA TYR A 157 2.94 -5.03 7.46
C TYR A 157 3.86 -6.25 7.61
N GLY A 158 3.58 -7.15 8.57
CA GLY A 158 4.28 -8.42 8.70
C GLY A 158 4.07 -9.31 7.47
N ALA A 159 2.83 -9.45 6.98
CA ALA A 159 2.54 -10.18 5.76
C ALA A 159 3.22 -9.54 4.54
N ALA A 160 3.24 -8.21 4.44
CA ALA A 160 3.97 -7.51 3.39
C ALA A 160 5.48 -7.82 3.43
N MET A 161 6.11 -7.81 4.60
CA MET A 161 7.54 -8.16 4.74
C MET A 161 7.83 -9.61 4.35
N LEU A 162 6.99 -10.55 4.78
CA LEU A 162 7.11 -11.95 4.39
C LEU A 162 6.90 -12.12 2.87
N LEU A 163 5.92 -11.42 2.28
CA LEU A 163 5.70 -11.40 0.84
C LEU A 163 6.93 -10.88 0.09
N GLY A 164 7.55 -9.80 0.57
CA GLY A 164 8.80 -9.29 0.00
C GLY A 164 9.90 -10.36 -0.02
N PHE A 165 10.03 -11.10 1.08
CA PHE A 165 10.99 -12.21 1.16
C PHE A 165 10.65 -13.35 0.18
N LEU A 166 9.38 -13.69 0.01
CA LEU A 166 8.94 -14.69 -0.98
C LEU A 166 9.19 -14.22 -2.43
N MET A 167 8.92 -12.94 -2.71
CA MET A 167 9.14 -12.31 -4.00
C MET A 167 10.61 -12.27 -4.41
N ARG A 168 11.55 -12.46 -3.49
CA ARG A 168 12.97 -12.73 -3.80
C ARG A 168 13.15 -13.82 -4.84
N PHE A 169 12.22 -14.77 -4.91
CA PHE A 169 12.29 -15.93 -5.79
C PHE A 169 11.63 -15.71 -7.16
N HIS A 170 10.93 -14.60 -7.34
CA HIS A 170 10.41 -14.15 -8.63
C HIS A 170 11.56 -13.67 -9.51
N GLY A 171 11.75 -14.22 -10.72
CA GLY A 171 12.81 -13.78 -11.63
C GLY A 171 14.25 -14.08 -11.16
N ARG A 172 14.49 -15.19 -10.46
CA ARG A 172 15.81 -15.55 -9.88
C ARG A 172 17.00 -15.55 -10.85
N GLY A 173 16.76 -15.75 -12.14
CA GLY A 173 17.79 -15.82 -13.17
C GLY A 173 18.12 -14.49 -13.86
N THR A 174 17.44 -13.39 -13.51
CA THR A 174 17.70 -12.11 -14.17
C THR A 174 18.91 -11.40 -13.56
N PRO A 175 19.75 -10.74 -14.39
CA PRO A 175 20.88 -9.96 -13.90
C PRO A 175 20.40 -8.89 -12.91
N ALA A 176 20.99 -8.86 -11.73
CA ALA A 176 20.74 -7.79 -10.78
C ALA A 176 21.34 -6.48 -11.30
N THR A 177 20.72 -5.35 -10.96
CA THR A 177 21.35 -4.06 -11.26
C THR A 177 22.72 -3.96 -10.56
N PRO A 178 23.74 -3.42 -11.24
CA PRO A 178 25.10 -3.35 -10.72
C PRO A 178 25.15 -2.70 -9.34
N ARG A 179 26.03 -3.21 -8.47
CA ARG A 179 26.35 -2.51 -7.23
C ARG A 179 27.15 -1.25 -7.56
N PRO A 180 26.86 -0.11 -6.90
CA PRO A 180 27.80 1.01 -6.91
C PRO A 180 29.17 0.49 -6.49
N SER A 181 30.23 0.84 -7.23
CA SER A 181 31.56 0.28 -6.97
C SER A 181 32.03 0.63 -5.56
N ASP A 182 32.38 -0.38 -4.75
CA ASP A 182 32.90 -0.25 -3.38
C ASP A 182 34.30 0.39 -3.31
N LYS A 183 34.79 1.01 -4.39
CA LYS A 183 36.15 1.53 -4.54
C LYS A 183 36.48 2.72 -3.62
N GLY A 184 35.52 3.24 -2.87
CA GLY A 184 35.74 4.30 -1.89
C GLY A 184 35.99 3.74 -0.49
N GLY A 185 37.23 3.80 0.00
CA GLY A 185 37.53 3.64 1.42
C GLY A 185 36.83 4.74 2.24
N GLY A 186 35.92 4.38 3.13
CA GLY A 186 35.16 5.34 3.94
C GLY A 186 34.05 4.70 4.76
N SER A 187 33.50 5.45 5.73
CA SER A 187 32.31 5.03 6.48
C SER A 187 31.08 4.98 5.57
N LEU A 188 30.14 4.06 5.85
CA LEU A 188 28.90 3.91 5.08
C LEU A 188 28.15 5.25 4.96
N LEU A 189 28.09 6.03 6.04
CA LEU A 189 27.43 7.33 6.09
C LEU A 189 28.05 8.35 5.12
N ARG A 190 29.38 8.43 5.06
CA ARG A 190 30.07 9.36 4.14
C ARG A 190 29.74 9.01 2.69
N ARG A 191 29.79 7.73 2.35
CA ARG A 191 29.44 7.25 1.00
C ARG A 191 27.98 7.54 0.64
N SER A 192 27.06 7.45 1.60
CA SER A 192 25.65 7.81 1.39
C SER A 192 25.47 9.31 1.09
N PHE A 193 26.17 10.19 1.81
CA PHE A 193 26.16 11.63 1.51
C PHE A 193 26.79 11.94 0.15
N ASP A 194 27.91 11.28 -0.19
CA ASP A 194 28.55 11.43 -1.50
C ASP A 194 27.60 10.99 -2.63
N ALA A 195 26.91 9.87 -2.47
CA ALA A 195 25.94 9.38 -3.44
C ALA A 195 24.76 10.35 -3.65
N MET A 196 24.23 10.93 -2.57
CA MET A 196 23.17 11.95 -2.64
C MET A 196 23.66 13.22 -3.34
N HIS A 197 24.83 13.73 -2.97
CA HIS A 197 25.38 14.94 -3.57
C HIS A 197 25.63 14.75 -5.07
N GLN A 198 26.19 13.61 -5.47
CA GLN A 198 26.41 13.27 -6.87
C GLN A 198 25.09 13.15 -7.65
N ALA A 199 24.05 12.55 -7.05
CA ALA A 199 22.73 12.50 -7.66
C ALA A 199 22.12 13.90 -7.84
N ARG A 200 22.26 14.78 -6.84
CA ARG A 200 21.79 16.17 -6.92
C ARG A 200 22.46 16.96 -8.05
N ILE A 201 23.78 16.81 -8.21
CA ILE A 201 24.53 17.45 -9.30
C ILE A 201 24.07 16.93 -10.66
N ARG A 202 23.84 15.61 -10.80
CA ARG A 202 23.38 15.01 -12.06
C ARG A 202 21.96 15.42 -12.44
N ASP A 203 21.08 15.63 -11.46
CA ASP A 203 19.72 16.10 -11.70
C ASP A 203 19.72 17.52 -12.28
N GLY A 204 20.57 18.41 -11.74
CA GLY A 204 20.84 19.74 -12.30
C GLY A 204 19.67 20.73 -12.25
N ARG A 205 18.44 20.31 -11.95
CA ARG A 205 17.27 21.20 -11.88
C ARG A 205 17.37 22.16 -10.70
N SER A 206 16.95 23.40 -10.90
CA SER A 206 16.81 24.37 -9.81
C SER A 206 15.76 23.91 -8.78
N ILE A 207 15.85 24.42 -7.55
CA ILE A 207 14.86 24.10 -6.50
C ILE A 207 13.46 24.54 -6.92
N GLY A 208 13.33 25.70 -7.58
CA GLY A 208 12.04 26.18 -8.10
C GLY A 208 11.45 25.24 -9.16
N THR A 209 12.28 24.73 -10.07
CA THR A 209 11.85 23.76 -11.08
C THR A 209 11.42 22.44 -10.45
N LEU A 210 12.16 21.95 -9.45
CA LEU A 210 11.78 20.75 -8.69
C LEU A 210 10.43 20.92 -8.02
N LEU A 211 10.22 22.05 -7.34
CA LEU A 211 8.98 22.34 -6.65
C LEU A 211 7.80 22.42 -7.64
N GLN A 212 7.95 23.16 -8.73
CA GLN A 212 6.90 23.30 -9.75
C GLN A 212 6.51 21.95 -10.36
N GLN A 213 7.51 21.13 -10.75
CA GLN A 213 7.27 19.81 -11.33
C GLN A 213 6.68 18.83 -10.31
N GLY A 214 7.14 18.91 -9.05
CA GLY A 214 6.61 18.13 -7.94
C GLY A 214 5.14 18.43 -7.68
N ILE A 215 4.75 19.72 -7.66
CA ILE A 215 3.36 20.15 -7.50
C ILE A 215 2.50 19.61 -8.66
N ALA A 216 2.92 19.83 -9.91
CA ALA A 216 2.16 19.39 -11.08
C ALA A 216 1.95 17.85 -11.10
N THR A 217 3.01 17.10 -10.79
CA THR A 217 2.96 15.64 -10.72
C THR A 217 2.05 15.16 -9.58
N SER A 218 2.19 15.76 -8.41
CA SER A 218 1.39 15.41 -7.22
C SER A 218 -0.09 15.70 -7.42
N LEU A 219 -0.43 16.83 -8.04
CA LEU A 219 -1.81 17.15 -8.42
C LEU A 219 -2.37 16.12 -9.39
N SER A 220 -1.64 15.79 -10.47
CA SER A 220 -2.10 14.77 -11.42
C SER A 220 -2.39 13.43 -10.75
N LEU A 221 -1.52 12.97 -9.84
CA LEU A 221 -1.71 11.73 -9.11
C LEU A 221 -2.94 11.77 -8.20
N ILE A 222 -3.12 12.84 -7.43
CA ILE A 222 -4.21 12.91 -6.47
C ILE A 222 -5.58 13.07 -7.13
N PHE A 223 -5.65 13.72 -8.30
CA PHE A 223 -6.87 13.76 -9.11
C PHE A 223 -7.22 12.39 -9.70
N VAL A 224 -6.22 11.59 -10.11
CA VAL A 224 -6.46 10.20 -10.56
C VAL A 224 -7.01 9.34 -9.43
N VAL A 225 -6.44 9.45 -8.23
CA VAL A 225 -6.96 8.76 -7.04
C VAL A 225 -8.41 9.18 -6.76
N GLY A 226 -8.71 10.48 -6.78
CA GLY A 226 -10.05 11.01 -6.57
C GLY A 226 -11.08 10.53 -7.58
N ALA A 227 -10.75 10.58 -8.87
CA ALA A 227 -11.62 10.10 -9.93
C ALA A 227 -11.97 8.61 -9.76
N LEU A 228 -10.99 7.79 -9.36
CA LEU A 228 -11.22 6.37 -9.10
C LEU A 228 -12.08 6.13 -7.86
N VAL A 229 -11.91 6.90 -6.79
CA VAL A 229 -12.76 6.80 -5.59
C VAL A 229 -14.22 7.14 -5.90
N VAL A 230 -14.45 8.24 -6.64
CA VAL A 230 -15.80 8.61 -7.10
C VAL A 230 -16.38 7.50 -7.98
N PHE A 231 -15.63 7.03 -8.97
CA PHE A 231 -16.06 5.95 -9.86
C PHE A 231 -16.47 4.68 -9.10
N PHE A 232 -15.63 4.17 -8.20
CA PHE A 232 -15.93 2.94 -7.45
C PHE A 232 -17.07 3.15 -6.44
N SER A 233 -17.24 4.35 -5.88
CA SER A 233 -18.38 4.67 -5.01
C SER A 233 -19.70 4.55 -5.78
N VAL A 234 -19.75 5.13 -6.97
CA VAL A 234 -20.93 5.09 -7.85
C VAL A 234 -21.19 3.68 -8.38
N LEU A 235 -20.13 2.96 -8.79
CA LEU A 235 -20.23 1.58 -9.25
C LEU A 235 -20.82 0.68 -8.16
N MET A 236 -20.27 0.74 -6.95
CA MET A 236 -20.76 -0.06 -5.83
C MET A 236 -22.20 0.25 -5.48
N GLU A 237 -22.57 1.53 -5.45
CA GLU A 237 -23.94 1.93 -5.12
C GLU A 237 -24.95 1.45 -6.16
N THR A 238 -24.66 1.63 -7.44
CA THR A 238 -25.56 1.19 -8.51
C THR A 238 -25.65 -0.35 -8.60
N MET A 239 -24.56 -1.06 -8.30
CA MET A 239 -24.58 -2.53 -8.16
C MET A 239 -25.40 -2.99 -6.94
N ARG A 240 -25.35 -2.25 -5.83
CA ARG A 240 -26.15 -2.50 -4.63
C ARG A 240 -27.64 -2.30 -4.90
N SER A 241 -28.02 -1.18 -5.51
CA SER A 241 -29.41 -0.88 -5.85
C SER A 241 -30.02 -1.80 -6.92
N SER A 242 -29.17 -2.41 -7.75
CA SER A 242 -29.59 -3.41 -8.75
C SER A 242 -29.57 -4.86 -8.25
N HIS A 243 -29.25 -5.10 -6.97
CA HIS A 243 -29.09 -6.45 -6.39
C HIS A 243 -27.99 -7.30 -7.04
N LEU A 244 -27.12 -6.71 -7.88
CA LEU A 244 -26.00 -7.44 -8.48
C LEU A 244 -24.98 -7.92 -7.45
N LEU A 245 -24.85 -7.21 -6.32
CA LEU A 245 -23.98 -7.64 -5.22
C LEU A 245 -24.44 -8.96 -4.56
N ASP A 246 -25.73 -9.30 -4.65
CA ASP A 246 -26.27 -10.53 -4.04
C ASP A 246 -25.69 -11.80 -4.70
N LEU A 247 -25.36 -11.72 -5.99
CA LEU A 247 -24.67 -12.78 -6.72
C LEU A 247 -23.26 -13.04 -6.16
N PHE A 248 -22.57 -11.97 -5.76
CA PHE A 248 -21.25 -12.07 -5.15
C PHE A 248 -21.34 -12.60 -3.71
N TYR A 249 -22.34 -12.18 -2.94
CA TYR A 249 -22.53 -12.66 -1.56
C TYR A 249 -22.72 -14.17 -1.50
N GLY A 250 -23.49 -14.78 -2.42
CA GLY A 250 -23.67 -16.24 -2.44
C GLY A 250 -22.35 -17.01 -2.62
N SER A 251 -21.50 -16.54 -3.53
CA SER A 251 -20.19 -17.14 -3.80
C SER A 251 -19.24 -16.98 -2.61
N VAL A 252 -19.16 -15.76 -2.07
CA VAL A 252 -18.30 -15.46 -0.92
C VAL A 252 -18.76 -16.20 0.34
N ASN A 253 -20.07 -16.33 0.56
CA ASN A 253 -20.62 -17.09 1.68
C ASN A 253 -20.18 -18.56 1.67
N THR A 254 -20.12 -19.17 0.48
CA THR A 254 -19.68 -20.57 0.34
C THR A 254 -18.20 -20.70 0.68
N LEU A 255 -17.38 -19.77 0.20
CA LEU A 255 -15.93 -19.73 0.50
C LEU A 255 -15.66 -19.49 2.00
N LEU A 256 -16.35 -18.53 2.62
CA LEU A 256 -16.18 -18.23 4.04
C LEU A 256 -16.54 -19.43 4.91
N GLN A 257 -17.65 -20.12 4.63
CA GLN A 257 -18.03 -21.32 5.37
C GLN A 257 -17.00 -22.44 5.22
N GLY A 258 -16.50 -22.68 4.01
CA GLY A 258 -15.44 -23.66 3.78
C GLY A 258 -14.16 -23.34 4.54
N ALA A 259 -13.89 -22.06 4.80
CA ALA A 259 -12.75 -21.59 5.60
C ALA A 259 -13.05 -21.48 7.11
N GLY A 260 -14.28 -21.80 7.56
CA GLY A 260 -14.70 -21.68 8.96
C GLY A 260 -15.05 -20.26 9.43
N PHE A 261 -15.23 -19.31 8.53
CA PHE A 261 -15.58 -17.91 8.83
C PHE A 261 -17.11 -17.69 8.88
N PRO A 262 -17.59 -16.79 9.76
CA PRO A 262 -19.01 -16.41 9.82
C PRO A 262 -19.51 -15.76 8.52
N ARG A 263 -20.70 -16.18 8.05
CA ARG A 263 -21.36 -15.63 6.84
C ARG A 263 -21.60 -14.13 6.92
N ALA A 264 -21.80 -13.58 8.12
CA ALA A 264 -22.00 -12.15 8.34
C ALA A 264 -20.83 -11.27 7.85
N LEU A 265 -19.67 -11.87 7.53
CA LEU A 265 -18.50 -11.17 6.97
C LEU A 265 -18.50 -11.13 5.44
N SER A 266 -19.50 -11.71 4.76
CA SER A 266 -19.58 -11.69 3.30
C SER A 266 -19.67 -10.27 2.74
N GLU A 267 -20.40 -9.40 3.42
CA GLU A 267 -20.51 -7.99 3.07
C GLU A 267 -19.14 -7.31 3.06
N ALA A 268 -18.36 -7.54 4.11
CA ALA A 268 -17.01 -6.98 4.24
C ALA A 268 -16.07 -7.44 3.12
N VAL A 269 -16.11 -8.73 2.76
CA VAL A 269 -15.27 -9.29 1.71
C VAL A 269 -15.70 -8.80 0.32
N VAL A 270 -16.99 -8.75 0.02
CA VAL A 270 -17.49 -8.26 -1.28
C VAL A 270 -17.24 -6.77 -1.41
N ASN A 271 -17.57 -5.96 -0.41
CA ASN A 271 -17.28 -4.52 -0.43
C ASN A 271 -15.77 -4.29 -0.58
N GLY A 272 -14.96 -5.00 0.23
CA GLY A 272 -13.51 -4.92 0.21
C GLY A 272 -12.88 -5.39 -1.10
N PHE A 273 -13.54 -6.29 -1.84
CA PHE A 273 -13.09 -6.71 -3.16
C PHE A 273 -13.05 -5.53 -4.15
N PHE A 274 -14.02 -4.62 -4.08
CA PHE A 274 -14.10 -3.44 -4.93
C PHE A 274 -13.39 -2.23 -4.33
N GLU A 275 -13.64 -1.94 -3.05
CA GLU A 275 -13.17 -0.74 -2.37
C GLU A 275 -12.83 -1.03 -0.90
N VAL A 276 -11.59 -0.71 -0.52
CA VAL A 276 -10.99 -1.07 0.77
C VAL A 276 -11.69 -0.44 1.98
N THR A 277 -12.17 0.79 1.85
CA THR A 277 -12.79 1.56 2.94
C THR A 277 -14.12 0.98 3.37
N LEU A 278 -15.01 0.72 2.41
CA LEU A 278 -16.31 0.10 2.67
C LEU A 278 -16.16 -1.33 3.19
N GLY A 279 -15.19 -2.08 2.68
CA GLY A 279 -14.90 -3.43 3.18
C GLY A 279 -14.39 -3.44 4.63
N ALA A 280 -13.43 -2.56 4.96
CA ALA A 280 -12.91 -2.45 6.32
C ALA A 280 -13.99 -1.97 7.32
N LYS A 281 -14.85 -1.03 6.89
CA LYS A 281 -15.98 -0.57 7.69
C LYS A 281 -16.97 -1.70 7.99
N ALA A 282 -17.39 -2.44 6.96
CA ALA A 282 -18.29 -3.57 7.12
C ALA A 282 -17.68 -4.68 8.00
N ALA A 283 -16.36 -4.91 7.95
CA ALA A 283 -15.69 -5.86 8.84
C ALA A 283 -15.79 -5.45 10.32
N GLY A 284 -15.50 -4.19 10.64
CA GLY A 284 -15.57 -3.67 12.01
C GLY A 284 -16.98 -3.65 12.58
N GLN A 285 -17.94 -3.25 11.74
CA GLN A 285 -19.35 -3.08 12.11
C GLN A 285 -20.19 -4.36 11.97
N ALA A 286 -19.59 -5.49 11.56
CA ALA A 286 -20.26 -6.78 11.55
C ALA A 286 -20.91 -7.07 12.92
N GLY A 287 -22.04 -7.79 12.93
CA GLY A 287 -22.87 -7.94 14.13
C GLY A 287 -22.10 -8.41 15.40
N PRO A 288 -22.61 -8.09 16.60
CA PRO A 288 -21.90 -8.36 17.87
C PRO A 288 -21.65 -9.86 18.12
N ALA A 289 -22.44 -10.74 17.50
CA ALA A 289 -22.25 -12.19 17.56
C ALA A 289 -21.00 -12.70 16.81
N VAL A 290 -20.40 -11.89 15.94
CA VAL A 290 -19.20 -12.26 15.19
C VAL A 290 -17.96 -12.05 16.06
N PRO A 291 -17.15 -13.10 16.35
CA PRO A 291 -15.95 -12.94 17.15
C PRO A 291 -14.95 -11.94 16.54
N LEU A 292 -14.33 -11.12 17.40
CA LEU A 292 -13.44 -10.03 16.98
C LEU A 292 -12.25 -10.51 16.13
N VAL A 293 -11.74 -11.72 16.40
CA VAL A 293 -10.66 -12.33 15.61
C VAL A 293 -11.02 -12.46 14.13
N TYR A 294 -12.26 -12.86 13.81
CA TYR A 294 -12.68 -13.04 12.42
C TYR A 294 -12.93 -11.70 11.73
N LYS A 295 -13.48 -10.72 12.47
CA LYS A 295 -13.59 -9.34 11.98
C LYS A 295 -12.22 -8.76 11.63
N ALA A 296 -11.25 -8.89 12.54
CA ALA A 296 -9.89 -8.41 12.35
C ALA A 296 -9.18 -9.13 11.20
N ALA A 297 -9.35 -10.45 11.07
CA ALA A 297 -8.77 -11.22 9.97
C ALA A 297 -9.33 -10.81 8.60
N VAL A 298 -10.64 -10.56 8.49
CA VAL A 298 -11.25 -10.05 7.25
C VAL A 298 -10.83 -8.60 6.98
N ALA A 299 -10.72 -7.75 8.00
CA ALA A 299 -10.17 -6.41 7.81
C ALA A 299 -8.72 -6.44 7.30
N ALA A 300 -7.87 -7.30 7.88
CA ALA A 300 -6.50 -7.50 7.42
C ALA A 300 -6.44 -8.00 5.96
N PHE A 301 -7.32 -8.94 5.59
CA PHE A 301 -7.49 -9.38 4.21
C PHE A 301 -7.82 -8.21 3.27
N VAL A 302 -8.85 -7.43 3.61
CA VAL A 302 -9.34 -6.32 2.78
C VAL A 302 -8.27 -5.24 2.60
N LEU A 303 -7.57 -4.85 3.68
CA LEU A 303 -6.47 -3.88 3.63
C LEU A 303 -5.30 -4.38 2.76
N SER A 304 -4.94 -5.65 2.90
CA SER A 304 -3.88 -6.29 2.12
C SER A 304 -4.28 -6.65 0.69
N TRP A 305 -5.57 -6.69 0.36
CA TRP A 305 -6.09 -6.77 -1.01
C TRP A 305 -6.09 -5.39 -1.67
N GLY A 306 -6.66 -4.38 -1.00
CA GLY A 306 -6.71 -2.99 -1.44
C GLY A 306 -7.88 -2.65 -2.38
N GLY A 307 -8.66 -3.64 -2.81
CA GLY A 307 -9.83 -3.44 -3.67
C GLY A 307 -9.46 -3.19 -5.14
N LEU A 308 -10.42 -3.41 -6.05
CA LEU A 308 -10.26 -3.09 -7.46
C LEU A 308 -9.91 -1.61 -7.69
N SER A 309 -10.30 -0.71 -6.78
CA SER A 309 -9.90 0.71 -6.80
C SER A 309 -8.40 0.92 -6.75
N VAL A 310 -7.69 0.29 -5.79
CA VAL A 310 -6.23 0.37 -5.71
C VAL A 310 -5.58 -0.35 -6.88
N HIS A 311 -6.12 -1.50 -7.30
CA HIS A 311 -5.61 -2.20 -8.48
C HIS A 311 -5.68 -1.32 -9.75
N ALA A 312 -6.77 -0.59 -9.96
CA ALA A 312 -6.89 0.36 -11.07
C ALA A 312 -5.87 1.51 -10.96
N GLN A 313 -5.66 2.05 -9.75
CA GLN A 313 -4.60 3.05 -9.50
C GLN A 313 -3.22 2.49 -9.87
N ILE A 314 -2.88 1.28 -9.44
CA ILE A 314 -1.59 0.64 -9.75
C ILE A 314 -1.45 0.40 -11.25
N VAL A 315 -2.46 -0.14 -11.92
CA VAL A 315 -2.42 -0.37 -13.38
C VAL A 315 -2.15 0.93 -14.14
N SER A 316 -2.80 2.03 -13.75
CA SER A 316 -2.58 3.34 -14.39
C SER A 316 -1.13 3.84 -14.28
N LEU A 317 -0.45 3.51 -13.17
CA LEU A 317 0.94 3.88 -12.93
C LEU A 317 1.91 2.94 -13.66
N LEU A 318 1.64 1.63 -13.61
CA LEU A 318 2.48 0.62 -14.24
C LEU A 318 2.41 0.69 -15.77
N HIS A 319 1.34 1.23 -16.36
CA HIS A 319 1.21 1.38 -17.82
C HIS A 319 2.32 2.23 -18.45
N ARG A 320 2.96 3.12 -17.67
CA ARG A 320 4.12 3.91 -18.11
C ARG A 320 5.42 3.10 -18.12
N THR A 321 5.37 1.84 -17.69
CA THR A 321 6.53 0.97 -17.48
C THR A 321 6.39 -0.36 -18.23
N ASN A 322 7.44 -1.17 -18.23
CA ASN A 322 7.38 -2.57 -18.70
C ASN A 322 7.08 -3.58 -17.57
N LEU A 323 6.71 -3.11 -16.37
CA LEU A 323 6.38 -3.99 -15.25
C LEU A 323 5.09 -4.76 -15.52
N ARG A 324 5.08 -6.07 -15.27
CA ARG A 324 3.88 -6.90 -15.47
C ARG A 324 2.92 -6.75 -14.31
N TYR A 325 1.64 -6.64 -14.63
CA TYR A 325 0.58 -6.63 -13.63
C TYR A 325 0.31 -8.01 -13.01
N ALA A 326 0.47 -9.11 -13.77
CA ALA A 326 0.13 -10.45 -13.27
C ALA A 326 0.92 -10.88 -12.00
N PRO A 327 2.25 -10.67 -11.90
CA PRO A 327 2.98 -10.92 -10.66
C PRO A 327 2.49 -10.08 -9.49
N PHE A 328 2.13 -8.81 -9.73
CA PHE A 328 1.56 -7.94 -8.72
C PHE A 328 0.21 -8.47 -8.22
N LEU A 329 -0.70 -8.85 -9.13
CA LEU A 329 -2.01 -9.42 -8.77
C LEU A 329 -1.87 -10.68 -7.90
N ALA A 330 -1.00 -11.61 -8.30
CA ALA A 330 -0.74 -12.83 -7.53
C ALA A 330 -0.16 -12.51 -6.14
N ALA A 331 0.78 -11.56 -6.08
CA ALA A 331 1.37 -11.11 -4.83
C ALA A 331 0.35 -10.44 -3.90
N ARG A 332 -0.60 -9.65 -4.43
CA ARG A 332 -1.68 -9.04 -3.64
C ARG A 332 -2.64 -10.07 -3.06
N LEU A 333 -3.02 -11.08 -3.83
CA LEU A 333 -3.84 -12.16 -3.31
C LEU A 333 -3.12 -12.92 -2.19
N LEU A 334 -1.84 -13.24 -2.41
CA LEU A 334 -1.01 -13.89 -1.40
C LEU A 334 -0.86 -13.01 -0.14
N HIS A 335 -0.66 -11.70 -0.31
CA HIS A 335 -0.61 -10.74 0.80
C HIS A 335 -1.89 -10.76 1.64
N ALA A 336 -3.04 -10.71 0.98
CA ALA A 336 -4.36 -10.70 1.62
C ALA A 336 -4.59 -11.95 2.46
N VAL A 337 -4.29 -13.12 1.89
CA VAL A 337 -4.42 -14.40 2.60
C VAL A 337 -3.43 -14.48 3.77
N MET A 338 -2.16 -14.12 3.55
CA MET A 338 -1.15 -14.13 4.60
C MET A 338 -1.51 -13.20 5.76
N ALA A 339 -2.03 -12.00 5.48
CA ALA A 339 -2.44 -11.05 6.51
C ALA A 339 -3.61 -11.58 7.35
N ALA A 340 -4.62 -12.17 6.72
CA ALA A 340 -5.71 -12.83 7.44
C ALA A 340 -5.23 -13.98 8.32
N CYS A 341 -4.37 -14.86 7.78
CA CYS A 341 -3.79 -15.97 8.55
C CYS A 341 -2.96 -15.45 9.73
N LEU A 342 -2.12 -14.44 9.53
CA LEU A 342 -1.33 -13.83 10.61
C LEU A 342 -2.23 -13.20 11.68
N ALA A 343 -3.32 -12.54 11.30
CA ALA A 343 -4.26 -11.98 12.28
C ALA A 343 -4.87 -13.06 13.19
N VAL A 344 -5.25 -14.23 12.63
CA VAL A 344 -5.76 -15.37 13.41
C VAL A 344 -4.65 -15.98 14.28
N LEU A 345 -3.44 -16.15 13.73
CA LEU A 345 -2.30 -16.75 14.46
C LEU A 345 -1.79 -15.87 15.61
N LEU A 346 -1.78 -14.55 15.42
CA LEU A 346 -1.34 -13.58 16.44
C LEU A 346 -2.43 -13.31 17.49
N TRP A 347 -3.69 -13.64 17.20
CA TRP A 347 -4.82 -13.37 18.09
C TRP A 347 -4.62 -13.86 19.53
N PRO A 348 -4.20 -15.11 19.82
CA PRO A 348 -4.06 -15.58 21.20
C PRO A 348 -3.02 -14.78 21.98
N LEU A 349 -1.86 -14.50 21.36
CA LEU A 349 -0.79 -13.71 21.96
C LEU A 349 -1.27 -12.29 22.27
N MET A 350 -1.98 -11.68 21.33
CA MET A 350 -2.40 -10.30 21.44
C MET A 350 -3.60 -10.13 22.36
N SER A 351 -4.58 -11.05 22.34
CA SER A 351 -5.74 -11.01 23.24
C SER A 351 -5.37 -10.94 24.73
N GLY A 352 -4.24 -11.55 25.13
CA GLY A 352 -3.69 -11.42 26.49
C GLY A 352 -3.17 -10.02 26.80
N LEU A 353 -2.55 -9.34 25.82
CA LEU A 353 -2.07 -7.95 25.92
C LEU A 353 -3.23 -6.92 25.82
N LEU A 354 -4.27 -7.23 25.03
CA LEU A 354 -5.45 -6.39 24.79
C LEU A 354 -6.39 -6.33 26.02
N GLY A 355 -6.35 -7.34 26.89
CA GLY A 355 -7.13 -7.39 28.13
C GLY A 355 -6.70 -6.38 29.21
N THR A 356 -5.53 -5.78 29.08
CA THR A 356 -4.94 -4.87 30.10
C THR A 356 -4.99 -3.38 29.77
N SER A 357 -5.53 -2.98 28.62
CA SER A 357 -5.55 -1.56 28.19
C SER A 357 -6.97 -1.00 28.16
N ALA A 358 -7.16 0.18 28.78
CA ALA A 358 -8.42 0.91 28.80
C ALA A 358 -8.92 1.19 27.37
N VAL A 359 -10.21 0.93 27.14
CA VAL A 359 -10.91 1.22 25.89
C VAL A 359 -10.96 2.74 25.73
N MET A 360 -10.28 3.29 24.72
CA MET A 360 -10.58 4.65 24.22
C MET A 360 -11.96 4.58 23.57
N ALA A 361 -12.98 5.02 24.30
CA ALA A 361 -14.36 5.03 23.82
C ALA A 361 -14.51 6.08 22.71
N TRP A 362 -14.90 5.64 21.52
CA TRP A 362 -15.24 6.52 20.39
C TRP A 362 -16.65 7.11 20.60
N THR A 363 -16.76 8.43 20.62
CA THR A 363 -18.01 9.16 20.97
C THR A 363 -18.94 9.43 19.79
N GLY A 364 -18.78 8.74 18.66
CA GLY A 364 -19.78 8.73 17.58
C GLY A 364 -19.75 9.93 16.62
N THR A 365 -18.90 10.93 16.85
CA THR A 365 -18.62 11.99 15.88
C THR A 365 -17.30 11.69 15.18
N LEU A 366 -17.25 11.86 13.85
CA LEU A 366 -15.97 11.99 13.15
C LEU A 366 -15.18 13.06 13.91
N PRO A 367 -13.95 12.78 14.36
CA PRO A 367 -13.16 13.81 15.01
C PRO A 367 -13.09 15.01 14.07
N PRO A 368 -13.19 16.26 14.57
CA PRO A 368 -12.95 17.45 13.74
C PRO A 368 -11.66 17.24 12.94
N ALA A 369 -11.57 17.79 11.72
CA ALA A 369 -10.37 17.64 10.88
C ALA A 369 -9.08 17.96 11.65
N GLU A 370 -9.13 18.85 12.64
CA GLU A 370 -8.03 19.16 13.56
C GLU A 370 -7.58 18.00 14.47
N VAL A 371 -8.52 17.19 14.98
CA VAL A 371 -8.21 15.98 15.78
C VAL A 371 -7.70 14.89 14.86
N LEU A 372 -8.30 14.71 13.67
CA LEU A 372 -7.78 13.77 12.68
C LEU A 372 -6.35 14.16 12.25
N VAL A 373 -6.05 15.45 12.04
CA VAL A 373 -4.72 15.94 11.67
C VAL A 373 -3.73 15.83 12.84
N LYS A 374 -4.10 16.18 14.08
CA LYS A 374 -3.21 16.03 15.26
C LYS A 374 -2.95 14.55 15.60
N GLU A 375 -3.97 13.71 15.56
CA GLU A 375 -3.90 12.27 15.83
C GLU A 375 -3.38 11.46 14.64
N ALA A 376 -3.32 11.99 13.42
CA ALA A 376 -2.76 11.31 12.24
C ALA A 376 -1.31 11.71 11.98
N VAL A 377 -0.98 13.00 11.99
CA VAL A 377 0.34 13.50 11.58
C VAL A 377 1.43 13.16 12.59
N PHE A 378 1.11 13.16 13.89
CA PHE A 378 2.06 12.82 14.95
C PHE A 378 2.44 11.33 14.96
N PRO A 379 1.51 10.36 14.97
CA PRO A 379 1.88 8.95 14.84
C PRO A 379 2.40 8.59 13.45
N LEU A 380 2.03 9.28 12.36
CA LEU A 380 2.63 8.99 11.06
C LEU A 380 4.11 9.38 10.98
N SER A 381 4.48 10.53 11.54
CA SER A 381 5.89 10.94 11.62
C SER A 381 6.70 10.04 12.57
N LEU A 382 6.12 9.60 13.69
CA LEU A 382 6.72 8.61 14.60
C LEU A 382 6.84 7.21 13.98
N THR A 383 5.83 6.74 13.25
CA THR A 383 5.85 5.43 12.57
C THR A 383 6.83 5.42 11.40
N PHE A 384 6.87 6.48 10.58
CA PHE A 384 7.88 6.62 9.52
C PHE A 384 9.29 6.70 10.11
N SER A 385 9.52 7.57 11.09
CA SER A 385 10.85 7.73 11.71
C SER A 385 11.28 6.48 12.45
N GLY A 386 10.36 5.82 13.17
CA GLY A 386 10.60 4.57 13.88
C GLY A 386 10.87 3.41 12.93
N PHE A 387 10.06 3.23 11.89
CA PHE A 387 10.27 2.19 10.88
C PHE A 387 11.59 2.39 10.16
N LEU A 388 11.89 3.62 9.72
CA LEU A 388 13.15 3.95 9.09
C LEU A 388 14.33 3.71 10.04
N ALA A 389 14.25 4.12 11.30
CA ALA A 389 15.29 3.86 12.30
C ALA A 389 15.54 2.36 12.50
N VAL A 390 14.49 1.53 12.55
CA VAL A 390 14.61 0.07 12.63
C VAL A 390 15.30 -0.50 11.38
N LEU A 391 14.89 -0.08 10.18
CA LEU A 391 15.54 -0.51 8.94
C LEU A 391 17.02 -0.14 8.90
N LEU A 392 17.35 1.07 9.36
CA LEU A 392 18.71 1.57 9.44
C LEU A 392 19.53 0.75 10.46
N ALA A 393 18.99 0.49 11.64
CA ALA A 393 19.65 -0.31 12.66
C ALA A 393 19.95 -1.74 12.16
N VAL A 394 18.96 -2.40 11.56
CA VAL A 394 19.14 -3.74 10.97
C VAL A 394 20.16 -3.71 9.82
N GLY A 395 20.09 -2.70 8.95
CA GLY A 395 21.05 -2.52 7.85
C GLY A 395 22.49 -2.35 8.35
N LEU A 396 22.70 -1.56 9.41
CA LEU A 396 24.01 -1.36 10.04
C LEU A 396 24.54 -2.63 10.71
N VAL A 397 23.67 -3.38 11.41
CA VAL A 397 24.02 -4.68 12.01
C VAL A 397 24.44 -5.67 10.94
N LEU A 398 23.67 -5.82 9.86
CA LEU A 398 24.01 -6.71 8.74
C LEU A 398 25.31 -6.29 8.04
N HIS A 399 25.54 -4.99 7.88
CA HIS A 399 26.79 -4.46 7.33
C HIS A 399 27.99 -4.78 8.23
N TRP A 400 27.85 -4.67 9.55
CA TRP A 400 28.90 -5.01 10.49
C TRP A 400 29.26 -6.51 10.45
N PHE A 401 28.26 -7.38 10.39
CA PHE A 401 28.47 -8.83 10.23
C PHE A 401 29.14 -9.19 8.90
N SER A 402 28.74 -8.56 7.80
CA SER A 402 29.34 -8.84 6.49
C SER A 402 30.81 -8.41 6.42
N LYS A 403 31.15 -7.25 7.02
CA LYS A 403 32.54 -6.77 7.11
C LYS A 403 33.42 -7.69 7.97
N ARG A 404 32.91 -8.20 9.11
CA ARG A 404 33.65 -9.17 9.94
C ARG A 404 33.87 -10.50 9.24
N ARG A 405 32.88 -11.00 8.49
CA ARG A 405 33.00 -12.26 7.74
C ARG A 405 34.03 -12.15 6.60
N TYR A 406 34.15 -10.97 5.97
CA TYR A 406 35.18 -10.72 4.95
C TYR A 406 36.58 -10.66 5.56
N ASN A 407 36.76 -9.92 6.66
CA ASN A 407 38.06 -9.80 7.33
C ASN A 407 38.52 -11.09 8.06
N GLY A 408 37.62 -12.03 8.32
CA GLY A 408 37.93 -13.33 8.91
C GLY A 408 38.32 -14.42 7.90
N LEU A 409 38.20 -14.14 6.59
CA LEU A 409 38.66 -15.03 5.51
C LEU A 409 40.06 -14.63 4.99
N GLU A 410 40.60 -13.48 5.44
CA GLU A 410 41.96 -13.01 5.15
C GLU A 410 42.96 -13.31 6.30
N LYS A 411 42.53 -14.04 7.33
CA LYS A 411 43.39 -14.64 8.37
C LYS A 411 43.29 -16.15 8.27
#